data_AF-A0A554KEW4-F1
#
_entry.id   AF-A0A554KEW4-F1
#
_cell.length_a   1.000
_cell.length_b   1.000
_cell.length_c   1.000
_cell.angle_alpha   90.00
_cell.angle_beta   90.00
_cell.angle_gamma   90.00
#
_symmetry.space_group_name_H-M   'P 1'
#
loop_
_entity.id
_entity.type
_entity.pdbx_description
1 polymer ?
#
loop_
_entity_poly.entity_id
_entity_poly.type
_entity_poly.pdbx_seq_one_letter_code
_entity_poly.pdbx_strand_id
1 'polypeptide(L)' 'MEHNSGQSIHTNRFKPWKLMTYVTFDNRQKAESFERYLKSHSGRAFAKKHL' A
#
# COMPACT_ATOMS: atom_id res chain seq x y z
N MET A 1 -5.73 -0.37 -10.60
CA MET A 1 -5.68 -1.52 -11.54
C MET A 1 -4.28 -1.74 -12.14
N GLU A 2 -3.38 -0.76 -12.09
CA GLU A 2 -2.04 -0.81 -12.70
C GLU A 2 -1.13 -1.94 -12.20
N HIS A 3 -1.19 -2.32 -10.92
CA HIS A 3 -0.44 -3.48 -10.44
C HIS A 3 -0.92 -4.83 -11.02
N ASN A 4 -2.20 -4.93 -11.40
CA ASN A 4 -2.76 -6.14 -12.03
C ASN A 4 -2.60 -6.15 -13.54
N SER A 5 -2.28 -5.02 -14.18
CA SER A 5 -1.93 -5.02 -15.61
C SER A 5 -0.58 -5.69 -15.86
N GLY A 6 0.28 -5.82 -14.84
CA GLY A 6 1.58 -6.49 -14.95
C GLY A 6 2.66 -5.70 -15.65
N GLN A 7 2.48 -4.39 -15.80
CA GLN A 7 3.47 -3.50 -16.38
C GLN A 7 4.73 -3.34 -15.52
N SER A 8 4.66 -3.70 -14.23
CA SER A 8 5.84 -3.77 -13.36
C SER A 8 6.52 -5.14 -13.48
N ILE A 9 7.74 -5.14 -14.01
CA ILE A 9 8.57 -6.34 -14.20
C ILE A 9 8.83 -7.07 -12.87
N HIS A 10 8.92 -6.33 -11.75
CA HIS A 10 9.22 -6.89 -10.43
C HIS A 10 8.00 -7.46 -9.71
N THR A 11 6.79 -6.95 -9.96
CA THR A 11 5.58 -7.32 -9.22
C THR A 11 4.55 -8.10 -10.06
N ASN A 12 4.82 -8.28 -11.36
CA ASN A 12 3.93 -9.01 -12.27
C ASN A 12 3.74 -10.49 -11.92
N ARG A 13 4.74 -11.13 -11.31
CA ARG A 13 4.74 -12.56 -10.97
C ARG A 13 3.84 -12.88 -9.77
N PHE A 14 3.45 -11.87 -8.99
CA PHE A 14 2.62 -12.01 -7.80
C PHE A 14 1.17 -11.60 -8.04
N LYS A 15 0.78 -11.38 -9.29
CA LYS A 15 -0.62 -11.18 -9.67
C LYS A 15 -1.43 -12.48 -9.44
N PRO A 16 -2.71 -12.38 -9.05
CA PRO A 16 -3.47 -11.14 -8.87
C PRO A 16 -3.25 -10.50 -7.50
N TRP A 17 -2.99 -9.18 -7.49
CA TRP A 17 -3.02 -8.37 -6.29
C TRP A 17 -4.48 -8.11 -5.90
N LYS A 18 -4.89 -8.59 -4.73
CA LYS A 18 -6.21 -8.32 -4.15
C LYS A 18 -6.10 -7.11 -3.22
N LEU A 19 -6.93 -6.10 -3.45
CA LEU A 19 -7.04 -4.97 -2.53
C LEU A 19 -7.71 -5.46 -1.24
N MET A 20 -6.97 -5.43 -0.12
CA MET A 20 -7.51 -5.81 1.20
C MET A 20 -8.08 -4.61 1.94
N THR A 21 -7.33 -3.50 1.92
CA THR A 21 -7.66 -2.32 2.73
C THR A 21 -7.34 -1.06 1.95
N TYR A 22 -8.20 -0.04 2.12
CA TYR A 22 -8.02 1.29 1.56
C TYR A 22 -8.28 2.32 2.66
N VAL A 23 -7.43 3.34 2.74
CA VAL A 23 -7.53 4.42 3.74
C VAL A 23 -7.54 5.74 2.98
N THR A 24 -8.54 6.57 3.25
CA THR A 24 -8.68 7.91 2.65
C THR A 24 -8.39 9.00 3.65
N PHE A 25 -7.84 10.10 3.11
CA PHE A 25 -7.56 11.31 3.85
C PHE A 25 -8.13 12.50 3.08
N ASP A 26 -8.61 13.48 3.83
CA ASP A 26 -9.06 14.79 3.34
C ASP A 26 -7.91 15.66 2.81
N ASN A 27 -6.71 15.45 3.37
CA ASN A 27 -5.51 16.21 3.06
C ASN A 27 -4.43 15.30 2.48
N ARG A 28 -3.90 15.71 1.31
CA ARG A 28 -2.79 15.04 0.63
C ARG A 28 -1.54 14.88 1.52
N GLN A 29 -1.18 15.89 2.30
CA GLN A 29 -0.01 15.84 3.18
C GLN A 29 -0.15 14.75 4.25
N LYS A 30 -1.36 14.59 4.80
CA LYS A 30 -1.65 13.50 5.75
C LYS A 30 -1.50 12.15 5.05
N ALA A 31 -2.06 11.98 3.85
CA ALA A 31 -1.92 10.76 3.08
C ALA A 31 -0.46 10.39 2.82
N GLU A 32 0.36 11.34 2.38
CA GLU A 32 1.79 11.12 2.13
C GLU A 32 2.55 10.77 3.41
N SER A 33 2.26 11.46 4.52
CA SER A 33 2.89 11.16 5.81
C SER A 33 2.54 9.76 6.30
N PHE A 34 1.27 9.33 6.12
CA PHE A 34 0.80 8.01 6.48
C PHE A 34 1.40 6.91 5.58
N GLU A 35 1.52 7.17 4.28
CA GLU A 35 2.19 6.25 3.35
C GLU A 35 3.66 6.03 3.74
N ARG A 36 4.37 7.12 4.07
CA ARG A 36 5.76 7.05 4.56
C ARG A 36 5.83 6.29 5.89
N TYR A 37 4.86 6.53 6.79
CA TYR A 37 4.77 5.80 8.04
C TYR A 37 4.61 4.30 7.81
N LEU A 38 3.69 3.85 6.93
CA LEU A 38 3.47 2.42 6.64
C LEU A 38 4.71 1.71 6.09
N LYS A 39 5.61 2.43 5.40
CA LYS A 39 6.88 1.90 4.89
C LYS A 39 7.95 1.73 5.98
N SER A 40 7.77 2.33 7.16
CA SER A 40 8.69 2.18 8.30
C SER A 40 8.55 0.84 9.01
N HIS A 41 9.50 0.51 9.90
CA HIS A 41 9.46 -0.73 10.68
C HIS A 41 8.20 -0.85 11.56
N SER A 42 7.86 0.23 12.26
CA SER A 42 6.65 0.29 13.08
C SER A 42 5.38 0.30 12.22
N GLY A 43 5.40 1.00 11.08
CA GLY A 43 4.29 1.01 10.14
C GLY A 43 3.98 -0.36 9.53
N ARG A 44 4.99 -1.18 9.25
CA ARG A 44 4.80 -2.57 8.81
C ARG A 44 4.16 -3.45 9.89
N ALA A 45 4.54 -3.25 11.16
CA ALA A 45 3.91 -3.93 12.28
C ALA A 45 2.46 -3.48 12.48
N PHE A 46 2.19 -2.18 12.34
CA PHE A 46 0.85 -1.64 12.35
C PHE A 46 -0.01 -2.26 11.23
N ALA A 47 0.48 -2.26 9.99
CA ALA A 47 -0.23 -2.84 8.86
C ALA A 47 -0.59 -4.31 9.10
N LYS A 48 0.37 -5.14 9.54
CA LYS A 48 0.10 -6.56 9.84
C LYS A 48 -0.96 -6.80 10.92
N LYS A 49 -1.14 -5.85 11.84
CA LYS A 49 -2.07 -5.98 12.96
C LYS A 49 -3.43 -5.34 12.69
N HIS A 50 -3.49 -4.34 11.80
CA HIS A 50 -4.64 -3.45 11.66
C HIS A 50 -5.16 -3.27 10.22
N LEU A 51 -4.44 -3.73 9.19
CA LEU A 51 -4.79 -3.56 7.77
C LEU A 51 -4.78 -4.90 7.02
#